data_AF-A0A520J0T9-F1
#
_entry.id   AF-A0A520J0T9-F1
#
_cell.length_a   1.000
_cell.length_b   1.000
_cell.length_c   1.000
_cell.angle_alpha   90.00
_cell.angle_beta   90.00
_cell.angle_gamma   90.00
#
_symmetry.space_group_name_H-M   'P 1'
#
loop_
_entity.id
_entity.type
_entity.pdbx_description
1 polymer ?
#
loop_
_entity_poly.entity_id
_entity_poly.type
_entity_poly.pdbx_seq_one_letter_code
_entity_poly.pdbx_strand_id
1 'polypeptide(L)' 'YEVCGRLRGEVWSKSMVLIALTGYGQAEDRQRTKAAGFDAHLVKPIDLAVLTQLIEELPHQG' A
#
# COMPACT_ATOMS: atom_id res chain seq x y z
N TYR A 1 6.33 -4.27 -7.28
CA TYR A 1 5.25 -3.69 -8.11
C TYR A 1 4.40 -4.77 -8.75
N GLU A 2 5.00 -5.74 -9.46
CA GLU A 2 4.27 -6.79 -10.21
C GLU A 2 3.23 -7.58 -9.39
N VAL A 3 3.55 -7.94 -8.15
CA VAL A 3 2.60 -8.64 -7.24
C VAL A 3 1.31 -7.85 -7.06
N CYS A 4 1.39 -6.52 -6.89
CA CYS A 4 0.21 -5.68 -6.74
C CYS A 4 -0.65 -5.70 -8.02
N GLY A 5 -0.03 -5.55 -9.19
CA GLY A 5 -0.74 -5.62 -10.46
C GLY A 5 -1.45 -6.97 -10.66
N ARG A 6 -0.77 -8.08 -10.33
CA ARG A 6 -1.38 -9.42 -10.38
C ARG A 6 -2.54 -9.56 -9.41
N LEU A 7 -2.36 -9.12 -8.16
CA LEU A 7 -3.42 -9.15 -7.16
C LEU A 7 -4.63 -8.34 -7.66
N ARG A 8 -4.45 -7.12 -8.18
CA ARG A 8 -5.55 -6.29 -8.69
C ARG A 8 -6.32 -6.91 -9.86
N GLY A 9 -5.77 -7.91 -10.55
CA GLY A 9 -6.49 -8.69 -11.57
C GLY A 9 -7.46 -9.73 -11.01
N GLU A 10 -7.32 -10.09 -9.73
CA GLU A 10 -8.12 -11.13 -9.08
C GLU A 10 -9.42 -10.58 -8.48
N VAL A 11 -10.51 -11.35 -8.56
CA VAL A 11 -11.81 -10.92 -8.02
C VAL A 11 -11.80 -10.88 -6.49
N TRP A 12 -11.14 -11.84 -5.85
CA TRP A 12 -11.09 -12.00 -4.40
C TRP A 12 -10.25 -10.92 -3.70
N SER A 13 -9.36 -10.25 -4.42
CA SER A 13 -8.44 -9.25 -3.86
C SER A 13 -8.97 -7.82 -3.91
N LYS A 14 -10.14 -7.60 -4.54
CA LYS A 14 -10.69 -6.26 -4.77
C LYS A 14 -10.89 -5.46 -3.49
N SER A 15 -11.17 -6.16 -2.40
CA SER A 15 -11.37 -5.57 -1.07
C SER A 15 -10.08 -5.48 -0.25
N MET A 16 -8.97 -6.03 -0.73
CA MET A 16 -7.70 -6.00 0.00
C MET A 16 -7.06 -4.63 -0.08
N VAL A 17 -6.60 -4.16 1.06
CA VAL A 17 -5.70 -3.01 1.13
C VAL A 17 -4.27 -3.48 0.90
N LEU A 18 -3.58 -2.86 -0.06
CA LEU A 18 -2.18 -3.12 -0.39
C LEU A 18 -1.34 -1.89 -0.03
N ILE A 19 -0.49 -2.03 0.99
CA ILE A 19 0.45 -0.98 1.43
C ILE A 19 1.85 -1.36 0.96
N ALA A 20 2.49 -0.49 0.18
CA ALA A 20 3.89 -0.69 -0.20
C ALA A 20 4.81 -0.26 0.94
N LEU A 21 5.76 -1.12 1.33
CA LEU A 21 6.79 -0.80 2.32
C LEU A 21 8.18 -0.86 1.66
N THR A 22 8.79 0.30 1.39
CA THR A 22 10.04 0.42 0.63
C THR A 22 11.19 0.98 1.47
N GLY A 23 12.43 0.86 1.02
CA GLY A 23 13.56 1.64 1.57
C GLY A 23 13.75 3.02 0.91
N TYR A 24 12.88 3.38 -0.03
CA TYR A 24 13.02 4.55 -0.90
C TYR A 24 11.75 5.39 -0.83
N GLY A 25 11.86 6.59 -0.24
CA GLY A 25 10.72 7.48 0.04
C GLY A 25 10.54 8.64 -0.94
N GLN A 26 11.28 8.64 -2.05
CA GLN A 26 11.26 9.72 -3.03
C GLN A 26 9.89 9.82 -3.72
N ALA A 27 9.58 10.99 -4.26
CA ALA A 27 8.31 11.24 -4.96
C ALA A 27 8.06 10.24 -6.10
N GLU A 28 9.12 9.85 -6.81
CA GLU A 28 9.06 8.88 -7.91
C GLU A 28 8.66 7.47 -7.43
N ASP A 29 9.18 7.01 -6.29
CA ASP A 29 8.80 5.70 -5.72
C ASP A 29 7.34 5.67 -5.27
N ARG A 30 6.84 6.80 -4.75
CA ARG A 30 5.41 6.97 -4.44
C ARG A 30 4.56 6.91 -5.69
N GLN A 31 4.98 7.56 -6.78
CA GLN A 31 4.27 7.48 -8.06
C GLN A 31 4.27 6.06 -8.63
N ARG A 32 5.40 5.36 -8.57
CA ARG A 32 5.52 3.97 -9.06
C ARG A 32 4.65 2.98 -8.27
N THR A 33 4.63 3.11 -6.94
CA THR A 33 3.76 2.28 -6.09
C THR A 33 2.29 2.56 -6.38
N LYS A 34 1.90 3.83 -6.48
CA LYS A 34 0.53 4.22 -6.84
C LYS A 34 0.12 3.70 -8.22
N ALA A 35 0.96 3.85 -9.24
CA ALA A 35 0.69 3.37 -10.60
C ALA A 35 0.55 1.83 -10.67
N ALA A 36 1.21 1.09 -9.79
CA ALA A 36 1.05 -0.36 -9.68
C ALA A 36 -0.23 -0.81 -8.97
N GLY A 37 -0.98 0.13 -8.36
CA GLY A 37 -2.26 -0.13 -7.70
C GLY A 37 -2.19 -0.29 -6.18
N PHE A 38 -1.10 0.11 -5.53
CA PHE A 38 -1.04 0.17 -4.06
C PHE A 38 -1.89 1.33 -3.53
N ASP A 39 -2.52 1.12 -2.38
CA ASP A 39 -3.39 2.11 -1.73
C ASP A 39 -2.58 3.11 -0.90
N ALA A 40 -1.45 2.67 -0.35
CA ALA A 40 -0.56 3.51 0.44
C ALA A 40 0.92 3.13 0.26
N HIS A 41 1.79 4.03 0.69
CA HIS A 41 3.24 3.88 0.64
C HIS A 41 3.87 4.29 1.97
N LEU A 42 4.59 3.36 2.58
CA LEU A 42 5.38 3.54 3.79
C LEU A 42 6.87 3.29 3.49
N VAL A 43 7.72 3.97 4.23
CA VAL A 43 9.18 3.91 4.07
C VAL A 43 9.79 3.23 5.29
N LYS A 44 10.83 2.43 5.08
CA LYS A 44 11.62 1.80 6.13
C LYS A 44 12.66 2.79 6.68
N PRO A 45 12.96 2.77 7.99
CA PRO A 45 12.26 2.01 9.03
C PRO A 45 10.84 2.55 9.24
N ILE A 46 9.89 1.64 9.45
CA ILE A 46 8.47 2.02 9.59
C ILE A 46 8.26 2.67 10.96
N ASP A 47 7.51 3.76 10.98
CA ASP A 47 6.98 4.33 12.22
C ASP A 47 5.69 3.60 12.59
N LEU A 48 5.64 3.01 13.79
CA LEU A 48 4.47 2.28 14.28
C LEU A 48 3.26 3.18 14.49
N ALA A 49 3.46 4.46 14.84
CA ALA A 49 2.35 5.40 14.98
C ALA A 49 1.70 5.66 13.61
N VAL A 50 2.53 5.86 12.57
CA VAL A 50 2.05 6.05 11.20
C VAL A 50 1.35 4.80 10.67
N LEU A 51 1.89 3.61 10.94
CA LEU A 51 1.24 2.36 10.55
C LEU A 51 -0.11 2.18 11.25
N THR A 52 -0.18 2.47 12.55
CA THR A 52 -1.41 2.33 13.34
C THR A 52 -2.48 3.29 12.84
N GLN A 53 -2.13 4.57 12.66
CA GLN A 53 -3.03 5.57 12.09
C GLN A 53 -3.53 5.15 10.71
N LEU A 54 -2.64 4.67 9.83
CA LEU A 54 -3.04 4.23 8.51
C LEU A 54 -4.06 3.08 8.60
N ILE A 55 -3.85 2.09 9.47
CA ILE A 55 -4.77 0.97 9.67
C ILE A 55 -6.13 1.43 10.20
N GLU A 56 -6.15 2.40 11.11
CA GLU A 56 -7.38 3.00 11.66
C GLU A 56 -8.18 3.77 10.60
N GLU A 57 -7.50 4.39 9.63
CA GLU A 57 -8.12 5.12 8.52
C GLU A 57 -8.67 4.20 7.43
N LEU A 58 -8.25 2.92 7.39
CA LEU A 58 -8.75 1.97 6.41
C LEU A 58 -10.20 1.60 6.71
N PRO A 59 -11.06 1.50 5.67
CA PRO A 59 -12.44 1.11 5.87
C PRO A 59 -12.48 -0.27 6.54
N HIS A 60 -13.12 -0.34 7.71
CA HIS A 60 -13.42 -1.60 8.36
C HIS A 60 -14.31 -2.42 7.41
N GLN A 61 -13.79 -3.57 6.97
CA GLN A 61 -14.59 -4.59 6.32
C GLN A 61 -15.52 -5.15 7.41
N GLY A 62 -16.79 -4.72 7.40
CA GLY A 62 -17.82 -5.20 8.32
C GLY A 62 -18.17 -6.67 8.08
#